data_AF-A0AAD5G478-F1
#
_entry.id   AF-A0AAD5G478-F1
#
_cell.length_a   1.000
_cell.length_b   1.000
_cell.length_c   1.000
_cell.angle_alpha   90.00
_cell.angle_beta   90.00
_cell.angle_gamma   90.00
#
_symmetry.space_group_name_H-M   'P 1'
#
loop_
_entity.id
_entity.type
_entity.pdbx_description
1 polymer ?
#
loop_
_entity_poly.entity_id
_entity_poly.type
_entity_poly.pdbx_seq_one_letter_code
_entity_poly.pdbx_strand_id
1 'polypeptide(L)'
;MLKVGSFFMGWFGAVFKGDISNFSPELAVGLTTGYLGSLTTFSGWNQKMLELSVDGHWVFSVLGFLLGLFLVAYSFIFGVETAKGLKWAFNRTTLSSKCGFPAVTSIQSQVMLIMVMVTMLGVLWGVSVTILKKDFDGDSSTSHLWFGCIVGPVGVWVRFYLARFNGQGLGRTHMLKWMPFGTLMANVAAACIMAAFATMKKSVNDRHFDIVATGIQFGFCGCLSTVSTFIAEFEAMRASTHPWRAYVYAFTTMIISFALGTLIFSVPVWTEGWS
;
A
#
# COMPACT_ATOMS: atom_id res chain seq x y z
N MET A 1 -8.63 4.20 6.42
CA MET A 1 -8.39 3.19 5.36
C MET A 1 -7.38 2.10 5.72
N LEU A 2 -6.28 2.39 6.45
CA LEU A 2 -5.24 1.40 6.83
C LEU A 2 -5.78 0.05 7.35
N LYS A 3 -6.80 0.10 8.21
CA LYS A 3 -7.44 -1.08 8.81
C LYS A 3 -8.15 -1.93 7.76
N VAL A 4 -8.95 -1.31 6.89
CA VAL A 4 -9.80 -1.98 5.90
C VAL A 4 -8.98 -2.82 4.92
N GLY A 5 -7.92 -2.26 4.34
CA GLY A 5 -7.08 -3.04 3.43
C GLY A 5 -6.31 -4.17 4.12
N SER A 6 -5.93 -3.99 5.39
CA SER A 6 -5.28 -5.04 6.19
C SER A 6 -6.24 -6.17 6.55
N PHE A 7 -7.50 -5.85 6.88
CA PHE A 7 -8.57 -6.83 7.07
C PHE A 7 -8.78 -7.68 5.82
N PHE A 8 -8.96 -7.04 4.65
CA PHE A 8 -9.15 -7.77 3.39
C PHE A 8 -7.89 -8.53 2.95
N MET A 9 -6.70 -8.06 3.32
CA MET A 9 -5.47 -8.82 3.13
C MET A 9 -5.46 -10.11 3.95
N GLY A 10 -6.04 -10.11 5.16
CA GLY A 10 -6.28 -11.33 5.92
C GLY A 10 -7.23 -12.31 5.20
N TRP A 11 -8.31 -11.81 4.60
CA TRP A 11 -9.22 -12.63 3.78
C TRP A 11 -8.55 -13.19 2.53
N PHE A 12 -8.23 -12.31 1.59
CA PHE A 12 -7.86 -12.71 0.23
C PHE A 12 -6.36 -13.00 0.09
N GLY A 13 -5.52 -12.36 0.92
CA GLY A 13 -4.07 -12.55 0.90
C GLY A 13 -3.59 -13.74 1.72
N ALA A 14 -4.27 -14.09 2.82
CA ALA A 14 -3.86 -15.18 3.70
C ALA A 14 -4.74 -16.44 3.59
N VAL A 15 -6.08 -16.32 3.58
CA VAL A 15 -6.97 -17.49 3.64
C VAL A 15 -7.39 -17.98 2.24
N PHE A 16 -7.87 -17.07 1.39
CA PHE A 16 -8.41 -17.43 0.06
C PHE A 16 -7.40 -17.34 -1.08
N LYS A 17 -6.14 -16.94 -0.81
CA LYS A 17 -5.13 -16.72 -1.84
C LYS A 17 -4.91 -17.96 -2.73
N GLY A 18 -4.88 -19.16 -2.13
CA GLY A 18 -4.75 -20.41 -2.87
C GLY A 18 -5.94 -20.69 -3.77
N ASP A 19 -7.16 -20.50 -3.27
CA ASP A 19 -8.39 -20.73 -4.03
C ASP A 19 -8.49 -19.77 -5.23
N ILE A 20 -8.14 -18.49 -5.03
CA ILE A 20 -8.11 -17.48 -6.09
C ILE A 20 -6.99 -17.77 -7.10
N SER A 21 -5.81 -18.21 -6.63
CA SER A 21 -4.69 -18.56 -7.50
C SER A 21 -4.98 -19.77 -8.38
N ASN A 22 -5.81 -20.70 -7.91
CA ASN A 22 -6.29 -21.83 -8.72
C ASN A 22 -7.27 -21.38 -9.81
N PHE A 23 -7.98 -20.27 -9.60
CA PHE A 23 -8.87 -19.69 -10.61
C PHE A 23 -8.10 -18.85 -11.65
N SER A 24 -7.26 -17.92 -11.19
CA SER A 24 -6.31 -17.19 -12.04
C SER A 24 -5.17 -16.66 -11.17
N PRO A 25 -3.91 -17.04 -11.47
CA PRO A 25 -2.76 -16.49 -10.74
C PRO A 25 -2.62 -14.98 -10.97
N GLU A 26 -2.97 -14.47 -12.16
CA GLU A 26 -2.96 -13.04 -12.48
C GLU A 26 -3.93 -12.26 -11.58
N LEU A 27 -5.15 -12.78 -11.40
CA LEU A 27 -6.15 -12.19 -10.53
C LEU A 27 -5.72 -12.23 -9.06
N ALA A 28 -5.13 -13.34 -8.60
CA ALA A 28 -4.62 -13.46 -7.25
C ALA A 28 -3.54 -12.39 -6.96
N VAL A 29 -2.60 -12.19 -7.89
CA VAL A 29 -1.55 -11.17 -7.76
C VAL A 29 -2.15 -9.77 -7.87
N GLY A 30 -3.02 -9.51 -8.84
CA GLY A 30 -3.67 -8.21 -9.04
C GLY A 30 -4.49 -7.77 -7.82
N LEU A 31 -5.24 -8.70 -7.21
CA LEU A 31 -6.05 -8.42 -6.03
C LEU A 31 -5.16 -8.23 -4.78
N THR A 32 -4.31 -9.22 -4.47
CA THR A 32 -3.58 -9.25 -3.20
C THR A 32 -2.40 -8.28 -3.17
N THR A 33 -1.64 -8.22 -4.27
CA THR A 33 -0.47 -7.36 -4.37
C THR A 33 -0.84 -6.00 -4.95
N GLY A 34 -1.66 -5.95 -5.99
CA GLY A 34 -2.09 -4.68 -6.59
C GLY A 34 -3.08 -3.91 -5.71
N TYR A 35 -4.36 -4.30 -5.77
CA TYR A 35 -5.48 -3.57 -5.19
C TYR A 35 -5.41 -3.43 -3.67
N LEU A 36 -5.29 -4.54 -2.94
CA LEU A 36 -5.22 -4.51 -1.47
C LEU A 36 -3.98 -3.77 -0.96
N GLY A 37 -2.89 -3.84 -1.72
CA GLY A 37 -1.68 -3.07 -1.48
C GLY A 37 -1.96 -1.56 -1.49
N SER A 38 -2.71 -1.08 -2.49
CA SER A 38 -3.04 0.33 -2.70
C SER A 38 -4.19 0.88 -1.84
N LEU A 39 -5.02 0.02 -1.22
CA LEU A 39 -6.04 0.46 -0.25
C LEU A 39 -5.46 1.07 1.04
N THR A 40 -4.18 0.84 1.28
CA THR A 40 -3.47 1.30 2.47
C THR A 40 -2.18 1.97 2.07
N THR A 41 -1.89 3.13 2.64
CA THR A 41 -0.67 3.88 2.32
C THR A 41 0.19 4.04 3.57
N PHE A 42 1.43 3.54 3.51
CA PHE A 42 2.39 3.73 4.59
C PHE A 42 2.96 5.15 4.56
N SER A 43 3.23 5.69 3.36
CA SER A 43 3.75 7.05 3.19
C SER A 43 2.83 8.10 3.80
N GLY A 44 1.52 8.01 3.55
CA GLY A 44 0.53 8.92 4.13
C GLY A 44 0.43 8.81 5.66
N TRP A 45 0.56 7.60 6.19
CA TRP A 45 0.64 7.40 7.63
C TRP A 45 1.89 8.05 8.22
N ASN A 46 3.07 7.82 7.63
CA ASN A 46 4.32 8.43 8.06
C ASN A 46 4.28 9.96 7.98
N GLN A 47 3.74 10.53 6.90
CA GLN A 47 3.59 11.97 6.74
C GLN A 47 2.71 12.58 7.84
N LYS A 48 1.61 11.92 8.24
CA LYS A 48 0.78 12.37 9.36
C LYS A 48 1.54 12.36 10.68
N MET A 49 2.44 11.39 10.89
CA MET A 49 3.29 11.35 12.07
C MET A 49 4.33 12.48 12.06
N LEU A 50 4.87 12.84 10.90
CA LEU A 50 5.78 13.97 10.74
C LEU A 50 5.08 15.31 11.03
N GLU A 51 3.88 15.52 10.52
CA GLU A 51 3.06 16.70 10.81
C GLU A 51 2.82 16.85 12.32
N LEU A 52 2.38 15.79 12.99
CA LEU A 52 2.20 15.80 14.45
C LEU A 52 3.51 16.14 15.19
N SER A 53 4.64 15.65 14.70
CA SER A 53 5.94 15.96 15.29
C SER A 53 6.32 17.42 15.10
N VAL A 54 6.02 18.01 13.94
CA VAL A 54 6.28 19.42 13.65
C VAL A 54 5.42 20.33 14.52
N ASP A 55 4.16 19.96 14.75
CA ASP A 55 3.21 20.69 15.60
C ASP A 55 3.54 20.60 17.10
N GLY A 56 4.69 20.04 17.49
CA GLY A 56 5.10 19.85 18.89
C GLY A 56 4.48 18.64 19.59
N HIS A 57 3.61 17.89 18.90
CA HIS A 57 2.90 16.72 19.43
C HIS A 57 3.73 15.42 19.25
N TRP A 58 5.02 15.45 19.58
CA TRP A 58 5.96 14.33 19.35
C TRP A 58 5.55 13.02 20.04
N VAL A 59 4.97 13.10 21.25
CA VAL A 59 4.43 11.92 21.97
C VAL A 59 3.31 11.27 21.17
N PHE A 60 2.41 12.07 20.58
CA PHE A 60 1.32 11.56 19.75
C PHE A 60 1.82 10.96 18.44
N SER A 61 2.93 11.47 17.89
CA SER A 61 3.60 10.88 16.74
C SER A 61 4.11 9.46 17.05
N VAL A 62 4.83 9.29 18.17
CA VAL A 62 5.34 7.98 18.62
C VAL A 62 4.19 7.02 18.96
N LEU A 63 3.21 7.48 19.73
CA LEU A 63 2.02 6.69 20.06
C LEU A 63 1.21 6.33 18.81
N GLY A 64 1.17 7.22 17.81
CA GLY A 64 0.51 6.99 16.54
C GLY A 64 1.13 5.85 15.74
N PHE A 65 2.46 5.71 15.76
CA PHE A 65 3.15 4.55 15.19
C PHE A 65 2.81 3.25 15.93
N LEU A 66 2.91 3.26 17.26
CA LEU A 66 2.65 2.07 18.09
C LEU A 66 1.19 1.62 17.96
N LEU A 67 0.23 2.52 18.21
CA LEU A 67 -1.19 2.23 18.09
C LEU A 67 -1.57 1.86 16.66
N GLY A 68 -1.00 2.54 15.65
CA GLY A 68 -1.24 2.20 14.26
C GLY A 68 -0.78 0.79 13.91
N LEU A 69 0.41 0.37 14.37
CA LEU A 69 0.91 -1.00 14.18
C LEU A 69 -0.05 -2.03 14.81
N PHE A 70 -0.43 -1.83 16.07
CA PHE A 70 -1.36 -2.75 16.77
C PHE A 70 -2.72 -2.82 16.10
N LEU A 71 -3.29 -1.69 15.68
CA LEU A 71 -4.59 -1.63 15.04
C LEU A 71 -4.59 -2.33 13.68
N VAL A 72 -3.53 -2.15 12.90
CA VAL A 72 -3.37 -2.79 11.58
C VAL A 72 -3.13 -4.30 11.76
N ALA A 73 -2.27 -4.70 12.70
CA ALA A 73 -2.03 -6.09 13.06
C ALA A 73 -3.31 -6.80 13.48
N TYR A 74 -4.04 -6.22 14.43
CA TYR A 74 -5.30 -6.77 14.90
C TYR A 74 -6.35 -6.84 13.79
N SER A 75 -6.41 -5.82 12.93
CA SER A 75 -7.32 -5.82 11.77
C SER A 75 -7.01 -6.95 10.79
N PHE A 76 -5.72 -7.25 10.55
CA PHE A 76 -5.31 -8.38 9.71
C PHE A 76 -5.70 -9.72 10.35
N ILE A 77 -5.40 -9.91 11.64
CA ILE A 77 -5.73 -11.13 12.40
C ILE A 77 -7.26 -11.35 12.39
N PHE A 78 -8.03 -10.30 12.68
CA PHE A 78 -9.49 -10.36 12.62
C PHE A 78 -10.00 -10.73 11.21
N GLY A 79 -9.35 -10.22 10.16
CA GLY A 79 -9.57 -10.67 8.78
C GLY A 79 -9.35 -12.18 8.63
N VAL A 80 -8.19 -12.68 9.03
CA VAL A 80 -7.86 -14.12 8.94
C VAL A 80 -8.90 -14.98 9.68
N GLU A 81 -9.24 -14.64 10.92
CA GLU A 81 -10.16 -15.43 11.74
C GLU A 81 -11.58 -15.45 11.17
N THR A 82 -12.09 -14.30 10.72
CA THR A 82 -13.41 -14.23 10.05
C THR A 82 -13.43 -15.00 8.73
N ALA A 83 -12.35 -14.98 7.94
CA ALA A 83 -12.27 -15.77 6.70
C ALA A 83 -12.25 -17.27 6.97
N LYS A 84 -11.49 -17.73 7.97
CA LYS A 84 -11.47 -19.15 8.36
C LYS A 84 -12.85 -19.61 8.81
N GLY A 85 -13.53 -18.80 9.62
CA GLY A 85 -14.91 -19.06 10.06
C GLY A 85 -15.87 -19.19 8.87
N LEU A 86 -15.78 -18.28 7.90
CA LEU A 86 -16.58 -18.33 6.68
C LEU A 86 -16.25 -19.56 5.81
N LYS A 87 -14.97 -19.86 5.60
CA LYS A 87 -14.52 -21.04 4.82
C LYS A 87 -14.99 -22.34 5.48
N TRP A 88 -14.92 -22.42 6.80
CA TRP A 88 -15.46 -23.55 7.56
C TRP A 88 -16.97 -23.68 7.42
N ALA A 89 -17.72 -22.57 7.54
CA ALA A 89 -19.18 -22.56 7.36
C ALA A 89 -19.57 -22.99 5.93
N PHE A 90 -18.85 -22.49 4.92
CA PHE A 90 -19.09 -22.84 3.53
C PHE A 90 -18.80 -24.32 3.26
N ASN A 91 -17.69 -24.87 3.76
CA ASN A 91 -17.38 -26.30 3.61
C ASN A 91 -18.44 -27.19 4.30
N ARG A 92 -19.01 -26.72 5.41
CA ARG A 92 -20.10 -27.41 6.10
C ARG A 92 -21.41 -27.43 5.29
N THR A 93 -21.68 -26.39 4.51
CA THR A 93 -22.88 -26.31 3.65
C THR A 93 -22.66 -26.96 2.27
N THR A 94 -21.47 -26.87 1.67
CA THR A 94 -21.13 -27.52 0.39
C THR A 94 -20.87 -29.01 0.49
N LEU A 95 -20.68 -29.57 1.69
CA LEU A 95 -20.81 -31.04 1.87
C LEU A 95 -22.23 -31.53 1.49
N SER A 96 -23.22 -30.64 1.40
CA SER A 96 -24.58 -30.93 0.93
C SER A 96 -24.83 -30.58 -0.55
N SER A 97 -23.93 -29.88 -1.23
CA SER A 97 -24.02 -29.64 -2.68
C SER A 97 -22.62 -29.58 -3.32
N LYS A 98 -22.29 -30.58 -4.13
CA LYS A 98 -21.12 -30.54 -5.01
C LYS A 98 -21.37 -29.51 -6.11
N CYS A 99 -21.08 -28.23 -5.83
CA CYS A 99 -20.91 -27.22 -6.86
C CYS A 99 -19.50 -26.64 -6.70
N GLY A 100 -18.52 -27.35 -7.27
CA GLY A 100 -17.20 -26.79 -7.44
C GLY A 100 -17.29 -25.69 -8.49
N PHE A 101 -16.79 -24.49 -8.18
CA PHE A 101 -16.54 -23.50 -9.23
C PHE A 101 -15.60 -24.15 -10.25
N PRO A 102 -16.00 -24.25 -11.54
CA PRO A 102 -15.12 -24.83 -12.53
C PRO A 102 -13.86 -23.97 -12.60
N ALA A 103 -12.71 -24.61 -12.40
CA ALA A 103 -11.43 -23.98 -12.66
C ALA A 103 -11.45 -23.46 -14.10
N VAL A 104 -11.27 -22.16 -14.26
CA VAL A 104 -11.22 -21.51 -15.56
C VAL A 104 -9.85 -21.84 -16.17
N THR A 105 -9.77 -23.03 -16.75
CA THR A 105 -8.53 -23.63 -17.27
C THR A 105 -8.24 -23.27 -18.72
N SER A 106 -9.16 -22.56 -19.39
CA SER A 106 -8.96 -22.16 -20.77
C SER A 106 -8.10 -20.90 -20.84
N ILE A 107 -6.99 -20.99 -21.60
CA ILE A 107 -6.15 -19.84 -22.01
C ILE A 107 -7.01 -18.66 -22.49
N GLN A 108 -8.12 -18.96 -23.18
CA GLN A 108 -9.06 -17.94 -23.65
C GLN A 108 -9.61 -17.08 -22.52
N SER A 109 -9.95 -17.68 -21.37
CA SER A 109 -10.50 -16.94 -20.25
C SER A 109 -9.46 -16.13 -19.50
N GLN A 110 -8.21 -16.58 -19.40
CA GLN A 110 -7.10 -15.76 -18.87
C GLN A 110 -6.82 -14.56 -19.78
N VAL A 111 -6.81 -14.78 -21.10
CA VAL A 111 -6.67 -13.70 -22.09
C VAL A 111 -7.84 -12.72 -21.97
N MET A 112 -9.08 -13.20 -21.83
CA MET A 112 -10.24 -12.34 -21.61
C MET A 112 -10.13 -11.51 -20.33
N LEU A 113 -9.66 -12.10 -19.21
CA LEU A 113 -9.44 -11.36 -17.97
C LEU A 113 -8.38 -10.26 -18.14
N ILE A 114 -7.26 -10.55 -18.79
CA ILE A 114 -6.22 -9.55 -19.09
C ILE A 114 -6.80 -8.44 -19.99
N MET A 115 -7.55 -8.79 -21.03
CA MET A 115 -8.21 -7.83 -21.91
C MET A 115 -9.20 -6.94 -21.15
N VAL A 116 -9.99 -7.50 -20.23
CA VAL A 116 -10.89 -6.74 -19.36
C VAL A 116 -10.10 -5.80 -18.44
N MET A 117 -9.00 -6.25 -17.82
CA MET A 117 -8.18 -5.39 -16.96
C MET A 117 -7.51 -4.25 -17.73
N VAL A 118 -7.00 -4.52 -18.94
CA VAL A 118 -6.37 -3.50 -19.80
C VAL A 118 -7.40 -2.50 -20.31
N THR A 119 -8.59 -2.96 -20.70
CA THR A 119 -9.67 -2.06 -21.13
C THR A 119 -10.17 -1.19 -19.97
N MET A 120 -10.35 -1.75 -18.77
CA MET A 120 -10.67 -0.98 -17.57
C MET A 120 -9.61 0.09 -17.26
N LEU A 121 -8.32 -0.24 -17.37
CA LEU A 121 -7.23 0.72 -17.17
C LEU A 121 -7.25 1.84 -18.24
N GLY A 122 -7.46 1.48 -19.51
CA GLY A 122 -7.56 2.44 -20.62
C GLY A 122 -8.74 3.39 -20.45
N VAL A 123 -9.90 2.89 -20.03
CA VAL A 123 -11.08 3.71 -19.71
C VAL A 123 -10.79 4.62 -18.53
N LEU A 124 -10.18 4.11 -17.44
CA LEU A 124 -9.83 4.90 -16.27
C LEU A 124 -8.90 6.06 -16.63
N TRP A 125 -7.85 5.81 -17.41
CA TRP A 125 -6.94 6.86 -17.87
C TRP A 125 -7.64 7.85 -18.80
N GLY A 126 -8.44 7.37 -19.76
CA GLY A 126 -9.20 8.23 -20.66
C GLY A 126 -10.11 9.20 -19.90
N VAL A 127 -10.91 8.68 -18.97
CA VAL A 127 -11.81 9.48 -18.12
C VAL A 127 -11.02 10.41 -17.20
N SER A 128 -9.93 9.94 -16.60
CA SER A 128 -9.13 10.78 -15.71
C SER A 128 -8.49 11.95 -16.46
N VAL A 129 -8.01 11.74 -17.69
CA VAL A 129 -7.41 12.80 -18.51
C VAL A 129 -8.47 13.80 -18.98
N THR A 130 -9.65 13.35 -19.40
CA THR A 130 -10.70 14.25 -19.88
C THR A 130 -11.25 15.12 -18.75
N ILE A 131 -11.51 14.53 -17.58
CA ILE A 131 -11.98 15.28 -16.42
C ILE A 131 -10.87 16.19 -15.90
N LEU A 132 -9.63 15.71 -15.79
CA LEU A 132 -8.51 16.54 -15.36
C LEU A 132 -8.37 17.79 -16.22
N LYS A 133 -8.43 17.68 -17.56
CA LYS A 133 -8.37 18.83 -18.46
C LYS A 133 -9.51 19.82 -18.21
N LYS A 134 -10.74 19.31 -18.06
CA LYS A 134 -11.92 20.15 -17.79
C LYS A 134 -11.83 20.85 -16.44
N ASP A 135 -11.36 20.14 -15.42
CA ASP A 135 -11.33 20.59 -14.04
C ASP A 135 -10.14 21.53 -13.74
N PHE A 136 -9.04 21.39 -14.48
CA PHE A 136 -7.90 22.32 -14.42
C PHE A 136 -8.29 23.73 -14.87
N ASP A 137 -9.17 23.83 -15.87
CA ASP A 137 -9.68 25.09 -16.39
C ASP A 137 -10.88 25.63 -15.56
N GLY A 138 -11.61 24.73 -14.89
CA GLY A 138 -12.90 25.03 -14.23
C GLY A 138 -12.84 25.26 -12.72
N ASP A 139 -11.67 25.46 -12.13
CA ASP A 139 -11.45 25.71 -10.70
C ASP A 139 -11.94 24.59 -9.75
N SER A 140 -11.97 23.33 -10.22
CA SER A 140 -12.46 22.20 -9.43
C SER A 140 -11.42 21.69 -8.43
N SER A 141 -11.84 21.56 -7.17
CA SER A 141 -11.02 21.01 -6.08
C SER A 141 -10.68 19.52 -6.27
N THR A 142 -11.30 18.81 -7.23
CA THR A 142 -11.09 17.37 -7.41
C THR A 142 -9.98 17.00 -8.40
N SER A 143 -9.38 17.98 -9.09
CA SER A 143 -8.32 17.78 -10.09
C SER A 143 -7.18 16.88 -9.62
N HIS A 144 -6.76 17.03 -8.36
CA HIS A 144 -5.66 16.24 -7.79
C HIS A 144 -6.00 14.74 -7.68
N LEU A 145 -7.28 14.38 -7.52
CA LEU A 145 -7.73 12.99 -7.46
C LEU A 145 -7.62 12.33 -8.83
N TRP A 146 -8.07 13.03 -9.89
CA TRP A 146 -7.98 12.54 -11.27
C TRP A 146 -6.53 12.41 -11.73
N PHE A 147 -5.68 13.37 -11.37
CA PHE A 147 -4.23 13.23 -11.60
C PHE A 147 -3.67 12.03 -10.83
N GLY A 148 -4.09 11.84 -9.58
CA GLY A 148 -3.76 10.67 -8.77
C GLY A 148 -4.14 9.34 -9.43
N CYS A 149 -5.31 9.25 -10.08
CA CYS A 149 -5.74 8.06 -10.82
C CYS A 149 -4.85 7.74 -12.03
N ILE A 150 -4.24 8.76 -12.66
CA ILE A 150 -3.30 8.58 -13.77
C ILE A 150 -1.97 8.01 -13.27
N VAL A 151 -1.42 8.60 -12.20
CA VAL A 151 -0.09 8.24 -11.69
C VAL A 151 -0.08 7.05 -10.72
N GLY A 152 -1.22 6.69 -10.14
CA GLY A 152 -1.38 5.58 -9.20
C GLY A 152 -0.92 4.22 -9.75
N PRO A 153 -1.36 3.80 -10.95
CA PRO A 153 -0.91 2.55 -11.58
C PRO A 153 0.62 2.44 -11.70
N VAL A 154 1.31 3.55 -11.98
CA VAL A 154 2.78 3.60 -12.04
C VAL A 154 3.40 3.25 -10.68
N GLY A 155 2.83 3.78 -9.59
CA GLY A 155 3.26 3.44 -8.23
C GLY A 155 3.10 1.94 -7.93
N VAL A 156 1.99 1.34 -8.35
CA VAL A 156 1.76 -0.13 -8.19
C VAL A 156 2.79 -0.93 -8.97
N TRP A 157 3.10 -0.56 -10.20
CA TRP A 157 4.09 -1.27 -11.03
C TRP A 157 5.48 -1.20 -10.41
N VAL A 158 5.92 0.00 -9.98
CA VAL A 158 7.21 0.15 -9.30
C VAL A 158 7.23 -0.70 -8.03
N ARG A 159 6.18 -0.68 -7.20
CA ARG A 159 6.08 -1.55 -6.01
C ARG A 159 6.15 -3.04 -6.36
N PHE A 160 5.47 -3.46 -7.43
CA PHE A 160 5.50 -4.84 -7.90
C PHE A 160 6.91 -5.27 -8.35
N TYR A 161 7.63 -4.40 -9.05
CA TYR A 161 9.02 -4.67 -9.41
C TYR A 161 9.92 -4.73 -8.18
N LEU A 162 9.76 -3.81 -7.22
CA LEU A 162 10.51 -3.81 -5.97
C LEU A 162 10.25 -5.07 -5.15
N ALA A 163 9.02 -5.57 -5.11
CA ALA A 163 8.65 -6.78 -4.38
C ALA A 163 9.45 -8.02 -4.84
N ARG A 164 10.05 -8.02 -6.04
CA ARG A 164 10.96 -9.10 -6.49
C ARG A 164 12.21 -9.24 -5.64
N PHE A 165 12.61 -8.17 -4.93
CA PHE A 165 13.75 -8.18 -4.00
C PHE A 165 13.38 -8.77 -2.62
N ASN A 166 12.11 -9.02 -2.33
CA ASN A 166 11.70 -9.69 -1.10
C ASN A 166 12.26 -11.13 -1.08
N GLY A 167 12.96 -11.50 -0.02
CA GLY A 167 13.53 -12.85 0.12
C GLY A 167 14.90 -13.05 -0.54
N GLN A 168 15.42 -12.08 -1.29
CA GLN A 168 16.71 -12.22 -1.99
C GLN A 168 17.92 -12.08 -1.05
N GLY A 169 17.77 -11.40 0.09
CA GLY A 169 18.87 -11.05 0.98
C GLY A 169 19.78 -9.95 0.41
N LEU A 170 20.70 -9.46 1.23
CA LEU A 170 21.62 -8.36 0.93
C LEU A 170 23.04 -8.87 0.66
N GLY A 171 23.69 -8.33 -0.37
CA GLY A 171 25.08 -8.61 -0.73
C GLY A 171 25.32 -9.99 -1.38
N ARG A 172 26.58 -10.27 -1.75
CA ARG A 172 26.99 -11.56 -2.37
C ARG A 172 26.77 -12.78 -1.47
N THR A 173 26.79 -12.58 -0.15
CA THR A 173 26.55 -13.60 0.86
C THR A 173 25.06 -13.83 1.14
N HIS A 174 24.16 -13.07 0.49
CA HIS A 174 22.72 -13.11 0.70
C HIS A 174 22.34 -13.09 2.20
N MET A 175 22.88 -12.14 2.95
CA MET A 175 22.54 -11.99 4.37
C MET A 175 21.11 -11.45 4.52
N LEU A 176 20.43 -11.72 5.63
CA LEU A 176 19.07 -11.19 5.90
C LEU A 176 18.00 -11.60 4.86
N LYS A 177 18.05 -12.80 4.27
CA LYS A 177 16.98 -13.31 3.37
C LYS A 177 15.57 -13.29 3.97
N TRP A 178 15.47 -13.29 5.30
CA TRP A 178 14.18 -13.21 5.99
C TRP A 178 13.51 -11.83 5.84
N MET A 179 14.26 -10.78 5.48
CA MET A 179 13.76 -9.42 5.43
C MET A 179 13.12 -9.08 4.07
N PRO A 180 11.89 -8.54 4.03
CA PRO A 180 11.24 -8.09 2.80
C PRO A 180 11.82 -6.74 2.32
N PHE A 181 13.00 -6.77 1.70
CA PHE A 181 13.69 -5.56 1.25
C PHE A 181 12.91 -4.74 0.21
N GLY A 182 12.19 -5.39 -0.71
CA GLY A 182 11.35 -4.73 -1.70
C GLY A 182 10.24 -3.89 -1.07
N THR A 183 9.49 -4.47 -0.13
CA THR A 183 8.42 -3.76 0.59
C THR A 183 8.99 -2.61 1.44
N LEU A 184 10.12 -2.83 2.12
CA LEU A 184 10.82 -1.78 2.86
C LEU A 184 11.23 -0.63 1.94
N MET A 185 11.90 -0.92 0.82
CA MET A 185 12.35 0.09 -0.14
C MET A 185 11.18 0.89 -0.70
N ALA A 186 10.08 0.22 -1.04
CA ALA A 186 8.89 0.88 -1.57
C ALA A 186 8.28 1.85 -0.54
N ASN A 187 8.16 1.42 0.73
CA ASN A 187 7.63 2.24 1.81
C ASN A 187 8.53 3.45 2.14
N VAL A 188 9.83 3.23 2.28
CA VAL A 188 10.81 4.29 2.59
C VAL A 188 10.89 5.30 1.43
N ALA A 189 10.99 4.83 0.18
CA ALA A 189 11.08 5.70 -0.98
C ALA A 189 9.81 6.56 -1.14
N ALA A 190 8.63 5.95 -1.02
CA ALA A 190 7.36 6.69 -1.07
C ALA A 190 7.22 7.70 0.08
N ALA A 191 7.69 7.37 1.28
CA ALA A 191 7.69 8.31 2.41
C ALA A 191 8.62 9.51 2.16
N CYS A 192 9.80 9.28 1.59
CA CYS A 192 10.73 10.36 1.22
C CYS A 192 10.16 11.27 0.13
N ILE A 193 9.58 10.68 -0.94
CA ILE A 193 8.95 11.45 -2.03
C ILE A 193 7.75 12.24 -1.49
N MET A 194 6.92 11.63 -0.64
CA MET A 194 5.79 12.31 -0.01
C MET A 194 6.23 13.50 0.84
N ALA A 195 7.25 13.32 1.67
CA ALA A 195 7.84 14.37 2.49
C ALA A 195 8.41 15.51 1.62
N ALA A 196 9.15 15.18 0.55
CA ALA A 196 9.73 16.17 -0.35
C ALA A 196 8.65 17.04 -1.01
N PHE A 197 7.56 16.44 -1.52
CA PHE A 197 6.44 17.21 -2.05
C PHE A 197 5.75 18.03 -0.96
N ALA A 198 5.60 17.53 0.26
CA ALA A 198 5.00 18.29 1.36
C ALA A 198 5.84 19.54 1.69
N THR A 199 7.17 19.43 1.67
CA THR A 199 8.10 20.55 1.84
C THR A 199 7.99 21.55 0.69
N MET A 200 8.03 21.08 -0.55
CA MET A 200 7.93 21.96 -1.73
C MET A 200 6.61 22.71 -1.79
N LYS A 201 5.50 22.09 -1.38
CA LYS A 201 4.19 22.76 -1.31
C LYS A 201 4.21 23.95 -0.36
N LYS A 202 4.86 23.81 0.81
CA LYS A 202 5.04 24.93 1.75
C LYS A 202 5.93 26.05 1.18
N SER A 203 6.89 25.71 0.32
CA SER A 203 7.83 26.69 -0.26
C SER A 203 7.32 27.42 -1.50
N VAL A 204 6.62 26.73 -2.42
CA VAL A 204 6.33 27.24 -3.77
C VAL A 204 5.04 28.07 -3.80
N ASN A 205 4.11 27.84 -2.86
CA ASN A 205 2.82 28.55 -2.72
C ASN A 205 2.10 28.80 -4.08
N ASP A 206 2.11 27.79 -4.96
CA ASP A 206 1.47 27.82 -6.27
C ASP A 206 0.36 26.76 -6.34
N ARG A 207 -0.82 27.18 -6.79
CA ARG A 207 -2.00 26.30 -6.82
C ARG A 207 -1.85 25.13 -7.79
N HIS A 208 -1.24 25.35 -8.96
CA HIS A 208 -1.08 24.29 -9.96
C HIS A 208 -0.06 23.27 -9.49
N PHE A 209 1.05 23.73 -8.89
CA PHE A 209 2.01 22.88 -8.22
C PHE A 209 1.34 22.06 -7.12
N ASP A 210 0.51 22.68 -6.28
CA ASP A 210 -0.21 22.00 -5.21
C ASP A 210 -1.11 20.88 -5.72
N ILE A 211 -1.84 21.11 -6.82
CA ILE A 211 -2.68 20.07 -7.45
C ILE A 211 -1.83 18.88 -7.92
N VAL A 212 -0.73 19.16 -8.63
CA VAL A 212 0.19 18.13 -9.15
C VAL A 212 0.85 17.37 -8.00
N ALA A 213 1.44 18.07 -7.04
CA ALA A 213 2.10 17.51 -5.87
C ALA A 213 1.14 16.64 -5.05
N THR A 214 -0.09 17.12 -4.81
CA THR A 214 -1.12 16.39 -4.08
C THR A 214 -1.56 15.13 -4.83
N GLY A 215 -1.68 15.18 -6.16
CA GLY A 215 -1.98 14.00 -6.95
C GLY A 215 -0.83 12.98 -7.00
N ILE A 216 0.44 13.40 -6.99
CA ILE A 216 1.60 12.49 -6.84
C ILE A 216 1.61 11.86 -5.45
N GLN A 217 1.34 12.63 -4.40
CA GLN A 217 1.28 12.14 -3.02
C GLN A 217 0.16 11.09 -2.86
N PHE A 218 -1.07 11.39 -3.28
CA PHE A 218 -2.20 10.47 -3.12
C PHE A 218 -2.18 9.31 -4.12
N GLY A 219 -1.85 9.57 -5.38
CA GLY A 219 -1.80 8.54 -6.43
C GLY A 219 -0.55 7.70 -6.35
N PHE A 220 0.59 8.26 -6.74
CA PHE A 220 1.84 7.53 -6.91
C PHE A 220 2.40 7.03 -5.56
N CYS A 221 2.65 7.92 -4.59
CA CYS A 221 3.22 7.53 -3.29
C CYS A 221 2.25 6.64 -2.50
N GLY A 222 0.95 6.95 -2.60
CA GLY A 222 -0.13 6.13 -2.04
C GLY A 222 -0.10 4.69 -2.53
N CYS A 223 0.05 4.47 -3.84
CA CYS A 223 0.09 3.15 -4.46
C CYS A 223 1.47 2.46 -4.42
N LEU A 224 2.56 3.25 -4.35
CA LEU A 224 3.93 2.76 -4.21
C LEU A 224 4.20 2.23 -2.80
N SER A 225 3.64 2.86 -1.77
CA SER A 225 3.72 2.37 -0.40
C SER A 225 2.58 1.42 -0.07
N THR A 226 2.73 0.62 0.98
CA THR A 226 1.68 -0.30 1.43
C THR A 226 1.81 -0.65 2.90
N VAL A 227 0.67 -0.72 3.59
CA VAL A 227 0.58 -1.23 4.97
C VAL A 227 0.04 -2.65 5.00
N SER A 228 -0.87 -3.01 4.10
CA SER A 228 -1.47 -4.35 4.03
C SER A 228 -0.44 -5.44 3.69
N THR A 229 0.47 -5.22 2.74
CA THR A 229 1.57 -6.17 2.48
C THR A 229 2.56 -6.20 3.63
N PHE A 230 2.93 -5.02 4.15
CA PHE A 230 3.82 -4.87 5.29
C PHE A 230 3.33 -5.66 6.53
N ILE A 231 2.03 -5.57 6.84
CA ILE A 231 1.48 -6.29 8.00
C ILE A 231 1.34 -7.80 7.74
N ALA A 232 1.02 -8.21 6.52
CA ALA A 232 1.00 -9.63 6.17
C ALA A 232 2.38 -10.27 6.35
N GLU A 233 3.45 -9.57 5.95
CA GLU A 233 4.83 -9.98 6.17
C GLU A 233 5.21 -9.98 7.66
N PHE A 234 4.81 -8.95 8.40
CA PHE A 234 4.99 -8.85 9.85
C PHE A 234 4.36 -10.05 10.57
N GLU A 235 3.10 -10.36 10.28
CA GLU A 235 2.36 -11.47 10.89
C GLU A 235 2.93 -12.83 10.49
N ALA A 236 3.36 -12.99 9.24
CA ALA A 236 4.07 -14.19 8.80
C ALA A 236 5.39 -14.41 9.57
N MET A 237 6.15 -13.35 9.82
CA MET A 237 7.36 -13.42 10.65
C MET A 237 7.05 -13.66 12.12
N ARG A 238 5.98 -13.06 12.65
CA ARG A 238 5.55 -13.23 14.04
C ARG A 238 5.09 -14.66 14.33
N ALA A 239 4.51 -15.33 13.35
CA ALA A 239 4.14 -16.75 13.40
C ALA A 239 5.32 -17.71 13.12
N SER A 240 6.50 -17.19 12.75
CA SER A 240 7.69 -18.01 12.45
C SER A 240 8.47 -18.40 13.71
N THR A 241 9.51 -19.23 13.54
CA THR A 241 10.40 -19.64 14.63
C THR A 241 11.12 -18.48 15.33
N HIS A 242 11.25 -17.32 14.67
CA HIS A 242 11.98 -16.16 15.17
C HIS A 242 11.09 -14.91 15.17
N PRO A 243 10.14 -14.79 16.11
CA PRO A 243 9.13 -13.71 16.10
C PRO A 243 9.73 -12.31 16.25
N TRP A 244 10.89 -12.18 16.89
CA TRP A 244 11.61 -10.91 17.04
C TRP A 244 11.91 -10.22 15.70
N ARG A 245 12.05 -11.00 14.62
CA ARG A 245 12.31 -10.48 13.26
C ARG A 245 11.19 -9.57 12.76
N ALA A 246 9.95 -9.88 13.13
CA ALA A 246 8.79 -9.06 12.77
C ALA A 246 8.92 -7.64 13.34
N TYR A 247 9.27 -7.54 14.63
CA TYR A 247 9.45 -6.26 15.30
C TYR A 247 10.66 -5.48 14.76
N VAL A 248 11.78 -6.16 14.51
CA VAL A 248 12.95 -5.52 13.89
C VAL A 248 12.61 -4.98 12.51
N TYR A 249 11.90 -5.75 11.68
CA TYR A 249 11.43 -5.27 10.38
C TYR A 249 10.51 -4.05 10.48
N ALA A 250 9.53 -4.10 11.39
CA ALA A 250 8.58 -3.01 11.59
C ALA A 250 9.26 -1.73 12.06
N PHE A 251 10.07 -1.83 13.12
CA PHE A 251 10.79 -0.67 13.66
C PHE A 251 11.81 -0.13 12.66
N THR A 252 12.53 -0.98 11.92
CA THR A 252 13.47 -0.51 10.89
C THR A 252 12.74 0.29 9.81
N THR A 253 11.61 -0.21 9.32
CA THR A 253 10.82 0.49 8.29
C THR A 253 10.29 1.83 8.81
N MET A 254 9.77 1.87 10.03
CA MET A 254 9.24 3.09 10.65
C MET A 254 10.33 4.12 10.97
N ILE A 255 11.40 3.70 11.64
CA ILE A 255 12.49 4.59 12.08
C ILE A 255 13.20 5.20 10.87
N ILE A 256 13.54 4.41 9.85
CA ILE A 256 14.20 4.94 8.65
C ILE A 256 13.29 5.94 7.93
N SER A 257 12.01 5.59 7.73
CA SER A 257 11.06 6.47 7.04
C SER A 257 10.79 7.77 7.81
N PHE A 258 10.69 7.67 9.13
CA PHE A 258 10.48 8.83 9.99
C PHE A 258 11.73 9.70 10.04
N ALA A 259 12.92 9.14 10.26
CA ALA A 259 14.18 9.89 10.32
C ALA A 259 14.46 10.63 9.00
N LEU A 260 14.34 9.96 7.85
CA LEU A 260 14.50 10.61 6.55
C LEU A 260 13.42 11.66 6.31
N GLY A 261 12.16 11.36 6.68
CA GLY A 261 11.07 12.32 6.63
C GLY A 261 11.30 13.55 7.50
N THR A 262 11.89 13.40 8.69
CA THR A 262 12.26 14.52 9.57
C THR A 262 13.30 15.40 8.89
N LEU A 263 14.32 14.80 8.26
CA LEU A 263 15.34 15.56 7.53
C LEU A 263 14.76 16.30 6.31
N ILE A 264 13.82 15.67 5.59
CA ILE A 264 13.27 16.22 4.34
C ILE A 264 12.14 17.23 4.59
N PHE A 265 11.32 17.03 5.63
CA PHE A 265 10.12 17.84 5.91
C PHE A 265 10.22 18.62 7.20
N SER A 266 10.43 17.95 8.35
CA SER A 266 10.37 18.62 9.65
C SER A 266 11.47 19.67 9.82
N VAL A 267 12.72 19.35 9.43
CA VAL A 267 13.85 20.27 9.55
C VAL A 267 13.62 21.55 8.72
N PRO A 268 13.30 21.49 7.41
CA PRO A 268 12.97 22.69 6.65
C PRO A 268 11.82 23.50 7.23
N VAL A 269 10.77 22.83 7.72
CA VAL A 269 9.62 23.51 8.32
C VAL A 269 10.03 24.27 9.59
N TRP A 270 10.88 23.68 10.43
CA TRP A 270 11.39 24.33 11.63
C TRP A 270 12.36 25.48 11.32
N THR A 271 13.23 25.33 10.32
CA THR A 271 14.22 26.36 9.98
C THR A 271 13.60 27.58 9.31
N GLU A 272 12.62 27.38 8.44
CA GLU A 272 11.95 28.46 7.70
C GLU A 272 10.73 29.02 8.45
N GLY A 273 10.33 28.40 9.56
CA GLY A 273 9.20 28.84 10.37
C GLY A 273 7.83 28.72 9.68
N TRP A 274 7.69 27.79 8.73
CA TRP A 274 6.43 27.58 8.02
C TRP A 274 5.37 26.97 8.94
N SER A 275 4.30 27.70 9.26
CA SER A 275 3.09 27.15 9.90
C SER A 275 2.32 26.27 8.94
#